data_AF-A0A642C4N1-F1
#
_entry.id   AF-A0A642C4N1-F1
#
_cell.length_a   1.000
_cell.length_b   1.000
_cell.length_c   1.000
_cell.angle_alpha   90.00
_cell.angle_beta   90.00
_cell.angle_gamma   90.00
#
_symmetry.space_group_name_H-M   'P 1'
#
loop_
_entity.id
_entity.type
_entity.pdbx_description
1 polymer ?
#
loop_
_entity_poly.entity_id
_entity_poly.type
_entity_poly.pdbx_seq_one_letter_code
_entity_poly.pdbx_strand_id
1 'polypeptide(L)'
;NTIMLNYKPGTVKLNLEREHRYYASLGFDGGIWFGQGKTGLSGLYSVNARKGGNVSPIPADHSQNLTGIWPKKVVNYKTVMSDAASGFTSVTYPFPVIRMADLYLMYAEALNEKGEDYATVLPWIDMVRERSGLQGVKESWDQYVGNSKYATQTGLRQIIMQERRIELAFEGHYFWDVRRWKTATTELTQPLTGWKVRYGETDVDYYSENLVLVRDFTPKMYFWPIDIGELRKDPNLVQNYGW
;
A
#
# COMPACT_ATOMS: atom_id res chain seq x y z
N ASN A 1 16.28 -14.98 -13.50
CA ASN A 1 15.08 -14.79 -14.34
C ASN A 1 14.50 -13.41 -14.12
N THR A 2 15.12 -12.39 -14.70
CA THR A 2 14.58 -11.04 -14.71
C THR A 2 13.46 -11.01 -15.75
N ILE A 3 12.21 -10.92 -15.32
CA ILE A 3 11.14 -10.54 -16.24
C ILE A 3 11.53 -9.14 -16.72
N MET A 4 12.02 -9.05 -17.96
CA MET A 4 12.23 -7.78 -18.65
C MET A 4 10.83 -7.16 -18.80
N LEU A 5 10.41 -6.44 -17.77
CA LEU A 5 9.16 -5.70 -17.78
C LEU A 5 9.35 -4.62 -18.86
N ASN A 6 8.70 -4.82 -20.01
CA ASN A 6 8.70 -3.88 -21.12
C ASN A 6 7.94 -2.61 -20.71
N TYR A 7 8.58 -1.78 -19.91
CA TYR A 7 8.02 -0.50 -19.48
C TYR A 7 7.97 0.46 -20.65
N LYS A 8 6.97 1.34 -20.64
CA LYS A 8 6.89 2.40 -21.62
C LYS A 8 8.06 3.38 -21.44
N PRO A 9 8.72 3.83 -22.52
CA PRO A 9 9.68 4.92 -22.45
C PRO A 9 9.12 6.16 -21.73
N GLY A 10 9.97 6.81 -20.94
CA GLY A 10 9.60 7.97 -20.12
C GLY A 10 8.92 7.64 -18.78
N THR A 11 8.88 6.36 -18.38
CA THR A 11 8.44 5.98 -17.02
C THR A 11 9.45 6.47 -15.98
N VAL A 12 8.98 7.09 -14.89
CA VAL A 12 9.86 7.60 -13.82
C VAL A 12 10.62 6.47 -13.11
N LYS A 13 11.89 6.73 -12.76
CA LYS A 13 12.77 5.75 -12.08
C LYS A 13 12.17 5.17 -10.80
N LEU A 14 11.34 5.93 -10.08
CA LEU A 14 10.65 5.47 -8.86
C LEU A 14 9.82 4.19 -9.08
N ASN A 15 9.31 3.99 -10.30
CA ASN A 15 8.48 2.85 -10.66
C ASN A 15 9.27 1.66 -11.21
N LEU A 16 10.59 1.79 -11.37
CA LEU A 16 11.46 0.78 -11.96
C LEU A 16 12.22 0.03 -10.85
N GLU A 17 12.63 -1.20 -11.15
CA GLU A 17 13.51 -2.03 -10.29
C GLU A 17 13.01 -2.21 -8.84
N ARG A 18 11.69 -2.15 -8.65
CA ARG A 18 11.02 -2.41 -7.37
C ARG A 18 10.85 -3.90 -7.12
N GLU A 19 10.56 -4.26 -5.87
CA GLU A 19 10.23 -5.64 -5.50
C GLU A 19 8.93 -6.13 -6.15
N HIS A 20 8.72 -7.45 -6.23
CA HIS A 20 7.55 -8.04 -6.88
C HIS A 20 6.22 -7.54 -6.30
N ARG A 21 6.13 -7.31 -4.98
CA ARG A 21 4.92 -6.83 -4.31
C ARG A 21 4.49 -5.45 -4.78
N TYR A 22 5.43 -4.60 -5.22
CA TYR A 22 5.13 -3.30 -5.82
C TYR A 22 4.25 -3.46 -7.07
N TYR A 23 4.70 -4.28 -8.03
CA TYR A 23 3.99 -4.50 -9.31
C TYR A 23 2.73 -5.37 -9.18
N ALA A 24 2.69 -6.24 -8.16
CA ALA A 24 1.51 -7.02 -7.83
C ALA A 24 0.41 -6.15 -7.21
N SER A 25 0.80 -5.19 -6.36
CA SER A 25 -0.15 -4.44 -5.55
C SER A 25 -0.58 -3.12 -6.15
N LEU A 26 0.26 -2.51 -7.00
CA LEU A 26 0.05 -1.17 -7.55
C LEU A 26 -0.01 -1.18 -9.08
N GLY A 27 -0.87 -0.33 -9.63
CA GLY A 27 -0.82 0.14 -11.00
C GLY A 27 -0.29 1.58 -11.05
N PHE A 28 0.47 1.92 -12.08
CA PHE A 28 1.11 3.24 -12.24
C PHE A 28 1.37 3.52 -13.72
N ASP A 29 1.56 4.79 -14.09
CA ASP A 29 1.85 5.16 -15.48
C ASP A 29 3.10 4.43 -16.04
N GLY A 30 2.96 3.88 -17.24
CA GLY A 30 3.99 3.08 -17.92
C GLY A 30 4.10 1.64 -17.43
N GLY A 31 3.35 1.26 -16.39
CA GLY A 31 3.29 -0.09 -15.84
C GLY A 31 2.37 -1.04 -16.62
N ILE A 32 2.50 -2.33 -16.31
CA ILE A 32 1.69 -3.40 -16.90
C ILE A 32 0.56 -3.81 -15.94
N TRP A 33 -0.67 -3.82 -16.44
CA TRP A 33 -1.83 -4.32 -15.74
C TRP A 33 -2.07 -5.81 -16.09
N PHE A 34 -1.63 -6.69 -15.20
CA PHE A 34 -1.98 -8.11 -15.27
C PHE A 34 -3.43 -8.33 -14.80
N GLY A 35 -4.19 -9.14 -15.54
CA GLY A 35 -5.62 -9.36 -15.32
C GLY A 35 -6.46 -8.84 -16.50
N GLN A 36 -7.66 -8.30 -16.22
CA GLN A 36 -8.63 -7.94 -17.27
C GLN A 36 -8.99 -9.14 -18.15
N GLY A 37 -9.19 -10.30 -17.50
CA GLY A 37 -9.51 -11.56 -18.17
C GLY A 37 -8.32 -12.25 -18.85
N LYS A 38 -7.16 -11.60 -18.90
CA LYS A 38 -5.92 -12.18 -19.44
C LYS A 38 -5.19 -12.95 -18.34
N THR A 39 -4.91 -14.23 -18.63
CA THR A 39 -4.22 -15.15 -17.72
C THR A 39 -2.79 -15.46 -18.18
N GLY A 40 -2.48 -15.24 -19.46
CA GLY A 40 -1.13 -15.35 -20.01
C GLY A 40 -0.33 -14.05 -19.93
N LEU A 41 0.95 -14.11 -20.33
CA LEU A 41 1.85 -12.95 -20.33
C LEU A 41 1.84 -12.18 -21.66
N SER A 42 1.16 -12.68 -22.69
CA SER A 42 1.06 -12.03 -23.99
C SER A 42 -0.10 -11.04 -24.04
N GLY A 43 0.12 -9.91 -24.72
CA GLY A 43 -0.92 -8.90 -24.96
C GLY A 43 -1.48 -8.24 -23.70
N LEU A 44 -0.73 -8.21 -22.60
CA LEU A 44 -1.16 -7.54 -21.37
C LEU A 44 -1.43 -6.04 -21.60
N TYR A 45 -2.34 -5.47 -20.83
CA TYR A 45 -2.66 -4.04 -20.92
C TYR A 45 -1.57 -3.20 -20.25
N SER A 46 -1.30 -2.02 -20.83
CA SER A 46 -0.46 -1.01 -20.20
C SER A 46 -1.32 0.09 -19.58
N VAL A 47 -0.81 0.66 -18.49
CA VAL A 47 -1.41 1.81 -17.81
C VAL A 47 -0.76 3.07 -18.38
N ASN A 48 -1.52 3.89 -19.10
CA ASN A 48 -1.04 5.18 -19.63
C ASN A 48 -1.91 6.29 -19.07
N ALA A 49 -1.41 6.96 -18.04
CA ALA A 49 -2.11 8.01 -17.30
C ALA A 49 -1.72 9.43 -17.75
N ARG A 50 -0.56 9.57 -18.39
CA ARG A 50 -0.15 10.80 -19.07
C ARG A 50 -1.21 11.27 -20.08
N LYS A 51 -1.23 12.58 -20.38
CA LYS A 51 -2.18 13.22 -21.31
C LYS A 51 -2.30 12.43 -22.62
N GLY A 52 -3.53 12.08 -23.00
CA GLY A 52 -3.83 11.28 -24.20
C GLY A 52 -3.67 9.77 -24.04
N GLY A 53 -3.29 9.27 -22.86
CA GLY A 53 -3.24 7.85 -22.53
C GLY A 53 -4.62 7.24 -22.25
N ASN A 54 -4.68 5.91 -22.25
CA ASN A 54 -5.92 5.12 -22.08
C ASN A 54 -6.60 5.26 -20.70
N VAL A 55 -5.85 5.68 -19.68
CA VAL A 55 -6.38 5.99 -18.34
C VAL A 55 -6.04 7.43 -17.92
N SER A 56 -5.76 8.29 -18.90
CA SER A 56 -5.62 9.71 -18.68
C SER A 56 -6.94 10.28 -18.18
N PRO A 57 -6.94 11.23 -17.23
CA PRO A 57 -8.18 11.83 -16.77
C PRO A 57 -8.90 12.52 -17.93
N ILE A 58 -10.18 12.18 -18.10
CA ILE A 58 -11.05 12.85 -19.07
C ILE A 58 -11.54 14.15 -18.41
N PRO A 59 -11.52 15.30 -19.10
CA PRO A 59 -12.10 16.54 -18.59
C PRO A 59 -13.64 16.47 -18.61
N ALA A 60 -14.23 15.74 -17.66
CA ALA A 60 -15.64 15.79 -17.26
C ALA A 60 -15.84 14.89 -16.02
N ASP A 61 -16.60 15.38 -15.04
CA ASP A 61 -17.35 14.85 -13.87
C ASP A 61 -17.29 13.36 -13.44
N HIS A 62 -16.31 12.57 -13.86
CA HIS A 62 -16.13 11.18 -13.49
C HIS A 62 -15.11 11.01 -12.36
N SER A 63 -15.19 9.90 -11.62
CA SER A 63 -14.23 9.56 -10.57
C SER A 63 -12.81 9.43 -11.15
N GLN A 64 -11.90 10.30 -10.73
CA GLN A 64 -10.50 10.33 -11.18
C GLN A 64 -9.56 9.80 -10.11
N ASN A 65 -8.44 9.21 -10.55
CA ASN A 65 -7.33 8.92 -9.65
C ASN A 65 -6.58 10.23 -9.36
N LEU A 66 -6.48 10.60 -8.09
CA LEU A 66 -5.86 11.87 -7.69
C LEU A 66 -4.33 11.80 -7.53
N THR A 67 -3.76 10.59 -7.40
CA THR A 67 -2.34 10.40 -7.08
C THR A 67 -1.52 9.87 -8.24
N GLY A 68 -2.16 9.31 -9.27
CA GLY A 68 -1.54 8.63 -10.40
C GLY A 68 -1.09 7.19 -10.10
N ILE A 69 -1.56 6.61 -8.98
CA ILE A 69 -1.27 5.25 -8.53
C ILE A 69 -2.57 4.53 -8.17
N TRP A 70 -2.78 3.33 -8.71
CA TRP A 70 -4.00 2.54 -8.52
C TRP A 70 -3.78 1.34 -7.60
N PRO A 71 -4.73 1.01 -6.71
CA PRO A 71 -4.72 -0.27 -6.02
C PRO A 71 -5.07 -1.38 -7.02
N LYS A 72 -4.19 -2.39 -7.12
CA LYS A 72 -4.35 -3.56 -7.99
C LYS A 72 -4.59 -4.85 -7.20
N LYS A 73 -4.02 -4.93 -6.00
CA LYS A 73 -3.98 -6.15 -5.17
C LYS A 73 -5.34 -6.82 -4.91
N VAL A 74 -6.35 -6.01 -4.61
CA VAL A 74 -7.71 -6.46 -4.23
C VAL A 74 -8.64 -6.61 -5.43
N VAL A 75 -8.13 -6.42 -6.65
CA VAL A 75 -8.89 -6.63 -7.88
C VAL A 75 -8.64 -8.05 -8.36
N ASN A 76 -9.70 -8.86 -8.45
CA ASN A 76 -9.58 -10.19 -9.03
C ASN A 76 -9.14 -10.07 -10.51
N TYR A 77 -8.06 -10.75 -10.89
CA TYR A 77 -7.48 -10.69 -12.23
C TYR A 77 -8.43 -11.16 -13.34
N LYS A 78 -9.47 -11.92 -13.00
CA LYS A 78 -10.54 -12.35 -13.92
C LYS A 78 -11.65 -11.31 -14.09
N THR A 79 -11.65 -10.24 -13.30
CA THR A 79 -12.56 -9.10 -13.50
C THR A 79 -12.24 -8.46 -14.84
N VAL A 80 -13.26 -8.22 -15.67
CA VAL A 80 -13.12 -7.64 -17.00
C VAL A 80 -14.01 -6.40 -17.12
N MET A 81 -13.40 -5.32 -17.58
CA MET A 81 -14.09 -4.15 -18.10
C MET A 81 -13.83 -4.10 -19.60
N SER A 82 -14.87 -4.32 -20.40
CA SER A 82 -14.77 -4.39 -21.85
C SER A 82 -14.79 -2.98 -22.47
N ASP A 83 -15.96 -2.35 -22.50
CA ASP A 83 -16.18 -0.93 -22.78
C ASP A 83 -17.52 -0.47 -22.17
N ALA A 84 -17.84 0.82 -22.32
CA ALA A 84 -19.06 1.41 -21.76
C ALA A 84 -20.37 0.80 -22.28
N ALA A 85 -20.35 0.10 -23.43
CA ALA A 85 -21.52 -0.50 -24.07
C ALA A 85 -21.64 -2.02 -23.83
N SER A 86 -20.51 -2.69 -23.60
CA SER A 86 -20.38 -4.16 -23.63
C SER A 86 -20.34 -4.80 -22.24
N GLY A 87 -20.27 -3.99 -21.18
CA GLY A 87 -20.53 -4.41 -19.80
C GLY A 87 -19.29 -4.74 -18.95
N PHE A 88 -19.55 -4.86 -17.65
CA PHE A 88 -18.57 -5.13 -16.60
C PHE A 88 -18.81 -6.52 -16.01
N THR A 89 -17.82 -7.41 -16.12
CA THR A 89 -17.85 -8.73 -15.48
C THR A 89 -17.03 -8.68 -14.21
N SER A 90 -17.72 -8.64 -13.07
CA SER A 90 -17.09 -8.70 -11.75
C SER A 90 -16.83 -10.15 -11.36
N VAL A 91 -15.63 -10.43 -10.86
CA VAL A 91 -15.34 -11.69 -10.17
C VAL A 91 -14.99 -11.35 -8.73
N THR A 92 -15.70 -11.96 -7.79
CA THR A 92 -15.47 -11.75 -6.36
C THR A 92 -14.00 -12.04 -6.01
N TYR A 93 -13.39 -11.11 -5.29
CA TYR A 93 -12.12 -11.32 -4.62
C TYR A 93 -12.41 -11.77 -3.18
N PRO A 94 -12.04 -13.00 -2.77
CA PRO A 94 -12.19 -13.43 -1.39
C PRO A 94 -11.26 -12.60 -0.49
N PHE A 95 -11.82 -11.59 0.17
CA PHE A 95 -11.04 -10.67 1.00
C PHE A 95 -10.52 -11.40 2.25
N PRO A 96 -9.21 -11.44 2.49
CA PRO A 96 -8.66 -12.14 3.64
C PRO A 96 -8.93 -11.34 4.92
N VAL A 97 -9.71 -11.93 5.84
CA VAL A 97 -9.86 -11.37 7.20
C VAL A 97 -8.65 -11.74 8.07
N ILE A 98 -8.14 -12.96 7.89
CA ILE A 98 -6.91 -13.47 8.52
C ILE A 98 -6.17 -14.31 7.48
N ARG A 99 -4.84 -14.19 7.42
CA ARG A 99 -4.00 -15.05 6.58
C ARG A 99 -2.62 -15.26 7.18
N MET A 100 -1.94 -16.31 6.72
CA MET A 100 -0.70 -16.79 7.33
C MET A 100 0.40 -15.72 7.47
N ALA A 101 0.60 -14.87 6.46
CA ALA A 101 1.63 -13.83 6.55
C ALA A 101 1.36 -12.80 7.68
N ASP A 102 0.09 -12.47 7.95
CA ASP A 102 -0.24 -11.60 9.08
C ASP A 102 0.10 -12.29 10.41
N LEU A 103 -0.21 -13.59 10.54
CA LEU A 103 0.15 -14.38 11.73
C LEU A 103 1.67 -14.40 11.97
N TYR A 104 2.47 -14.63 10.93
CA TYR A 104 3.94 -14.59 11.04
C TYR A 104 4.45 -13.22 11.48
N LEU A 105 3.94 -12.14 10.88
CA LEU A 105 4.37 -10.79 11.23
C LEU A 105 3.88 -10.35 12.61
N MET A 106 2.69 -10.76 13.04
CA MET A 106 2.21 -10.52 14.41
C MET A 106 3.07 -11.26 15.43
N TYR A 107 3.45 -12.52 15.13
CA TYR A 107 4.32 -13.28 16.02
C TYR A 107 5.73 -12.70 16.08
N ALA A 108 6.30 -12.27 14.95
CA ALA A 108 7.57 -11.55 14.90
C ALA A 108 7.53 -10.27 15.76
N GLU A 109 6.45 -9.49 15.66
CA GLU A 109 6.24 -8.29 16.47
C GLU A 109 6.21 -8.64 17.96
N ALA A 110 5.41 -9.65 18.36
CA ALA A 110 5.31 -10.08 19.75
C ALA A 110 6.66 -10.54 20.33
N LEU A 111 7.45 -11.32 19.57
CA LEU A 111 8.78 -11.76 20.00
C LEU A 111 9.76 -10.59 20.16
N ASN A 112 9.75 -9.64 19.21
CA ASN A 112 10.58 -8.44 19.30
C ASN A 112 10.21 -7.63 20.56
N GLU A 113 8.93 -7.38 20.80
CA GLU A 113 8.46 -6.63 21.97
C GLU A 113 8.70 -7.35 23.29
N LYS A 114 8.71 -8.68 23.29
CA LYS A 114 9.12 -9.51 24.44
C LYS A 114 10.62 -9.36 24.76
N GLY A 115 11.42 -8.89 23.80
CA GLY A 115 12.88 -8.72 23.96
C GLY A 115 13.69 -9.95 23.57
N GLU A 116 13.14 -10.83 22.72
CA GLU A 116 13.89 -11.95 22.17
C GLU A 116 15.00 -11.49 21.21
N ASP A 117 16.04 -12.31 21.07
CA ASP A 117 17.14 -12.02 20.13
C ASP A 117 16.64 -11.99 18.68
N TYR A 118 17.25 -11.13 17.86
CA TYR A 118 16.86 -10.97 16.46
C TYR A 118 16.94 -12.29 15.69
N ALA A 119 17.87 -13.21 16.02
CA ALA A 119 17.97 -14.51 15.35
C ALA A 119 16.71 -15.37 15.55
N THR A 120 15.95 -15.16 16.63
CA THR A 120 14.67 -15.85 16.90
C THR A 120 13.50 -15.18 16.18
N VAL A 121 13.59 -13.86 15.94
CA VAL A 121 12.52 -13.06 15.32
C VAL A 121 12.59 -13.12 13.79
N LEU A 122 13.78 -13.00 13.20
CA LEU A 122 13.98 -12.87 11.75
C LEU A 122 13.35 -13.99 10.92
N PRO A 123 13.41 -15.28 11.30
CA PRO A 123 12.83 -16.36 10.49
C PRO A 123 11.35 -16.14 10.13
N TRP A 124 10.57 -15.52 11.02
CA TRP A 124 9.14 -15.25 10.80
C TRP A 124 8.91 -14.15 9.75
N ILE A 125 9.76 -13.14 9.73
CA ILE A 125 9.74 -12.07 8.73
C ILE A 125 10.25 -12.62 7.39
N ASP A 126 11.31 -13.43 7.43
CA ASP A 126 11.97 -13.95 6.25
C ASP A 126 11.09 -14.93 5.47
N MET A 127 10.21 -15.71 6.13
CA MET A 127 9.20 -16.52 5.43
C MET A 127 8.26 -15.69 4.52
N VAL A 128 7.92 -14.46 4.93
CA VAL A 128 7.06 -13.56 4.13
C VAL A 128 7.85 -12.97 2.95
N ARG A 129 9.12 -12.66 3.20
CA ARG A 129 10.05 -12.07 2.22
C ARG A 129 10.42 -13.08 1.13
N GLU A 130 10.77 -14.31 1.51
CA GLU A 130 11.15 -15.39 0.63
C GLU A 130 10.04 -15.72 -0.38
N ARG A 131 8.78 -15.83 0.09
CA ARG A 131 7.62 -16.04 -0.80
C ARG A 131 7.51 -14.96 -1.87
N SER A 132 7.94 -13.74 -1.56
CA SER A 132 7.92 -12.58 -2.46
C SER A 132 9.18 -12.47 -3.32
N GLY A 133 10.11 -13.42 -3.21
CA GLY A 133 11.38 -13.45 -3.94
C GLY A 133 12.44 -12.49 -3.39
N LEU A 134 12.33 -12.09 -2.12
CA LEU A 134 13.32 -11.24 -1.46
C LEU A 134 14.27 -12.06 -0.59
N GLN A 135 15.50 -11.56 -0.46
CA GLN A 135 16.45 -12.04 0.56
C GLN A 135 15.94 -11.71 1.98
N GLY A 136 16.46 -12.45 2.95
CA GLY A 136 16.16 -12.22 4.36
C GLY A 136 16.58 -10.83 4.84
N VAL A 137 16.00 -10.37 5.95
CA VAL A 137 16.23 -9.03 6.51
C VAL A 137 17.71 -8.81 6.76
N LYS A 138 18.38 -9.70 7.49
CA LYS A 138 19.79 -9.55 7.83
C LYS A 138 20.65 -9.39 6.57
N GLU A 139 20.49 -10.29 5.61
CA GLU A 139 21.23 -10.27 4.35
C GLU A 139 21.01 -8.97 3.58
N SER A 140 19.74 -8.54 3.45
CA SER A 140 19.40 -7.30 2.74
C SER A 140 20.01 -6.05 3.40
N TRP A 141 19.98 -5.97 4.72
CA TRP A 141 20.52 -4.83 5.47
C TRP A 141 22.04 -4.80 5.43
N ASP A 142 22.70 -5.95 5.56
CA ASP A 142 24.16 -6.05 5.50
C ASP A 142 24.68 -5.72 4.09
N GLN A 143 24.04 -6.25 3.04
CA GLN A 143 24.51 -6.08 1.66
C GLN A 143 24.23 -4.70 1.08
N TYR A 144 23.04 -4.14 1.32
CA TYR A 144 22.59 -2.95 0.59
C TYR A 144 22.53 -1.66 1.42
N VAL A 145 22.49 -1.78 2.75
CA VAL A 145 22.41 -0.61 3.65
C VAL A 145 23.69 -0.43 4.45
N GLY A 146 24.36 -1.52 4.82
CA GLY A 146 25.62 -1.50 5.56
C GLY A 146 25.45 -1.18 7.04
N ASN A 147 24.30 -1.52 7.65
CA ASN A 147 24.11 -1.41 9.10
C ASN A 147 23.23 -2.52 9.68
N SER A 148 23.39 -2.75 10.98
CA SER A 148 22.68 -3.80 11.73
C SER A 148 21.42 -3.28 12.41
N LYS A 149 20.58 -2.49 11.73
CA LYS A 149 19.33 -1.97 12.32
C LYS A 149 18.47 -3.08 12.93
N TYR A 150 18.46 -4.25 12.30
CA TYR A 150 17.76 -5.46 12.76
C TYR A 150 18.27 -6.01 14.11
N ALA A 151 19.47 -5.62 14.56
CA ALA A 151 20.08 -6.14 15.79
C ALA A 151 19.61 -5.41 17.06
N THR A 152 18.81 -4.34 16.93
CA THR A 152 18.23 -3.62 18.08
C THR A 152 16.73 -3.80 18.10
N GLN A 153 16.13 -3.92 19.29
CA GLN A 153 14.66 -4.06 19.41
C GLN A 153 13.90 -2.93 18.69
N THR A 154 14.35 -1.68 18.86
CA THR A 154 13.72 -0.51 18.20
C THR A 154 13.91 -0.54 16.69
N GLY A 155 15.10 -0.90 16.21
CA GLY A 155 15.35 -0.97 14.77
C GLY A 155 14.58 -2.11 14.10
N LEU A 156 14.51 -3.27 14.75
CA LEU A 156 13.74 -4.42 14.31
C LEU A 156 12.22 -4.16 14.35
N ARG A 157 11.72 -3.46 15.38
CA ARG A 157 10.33 -2.96 15.43
C ARG A 157 9.99 -2.16 14.18
N GLN A 158 10.84 -1.21 13.80
CA GLN A 158 10.62 -0.40 12.59
C GLN A 158 10.64 -1.23 11.30
N ILE A 159 11.51 -2.25 11.22
CA ILE A 159 11.54 -3.18 10.07
C ILE A 159 10.24 -3.98 10.00
N ILE A 160 9.76 -4.53 11.13
CA ILE A 160 8.50 -5.27 11.21
C ILE A 160 7.32 -4.38 10.80
N MET A 161 7.26 -3.15 11.32
CA MET A 161 6.21 -2.18 10.95
C MET A 161 6.20 -1.90 9.45
N GLN A 162 7.37 -1.75 8.83
CA GLN A 162 7.49 -1.54 7.38
C GLN A 162 7.07 -2.78 6.59
N GLU A 163 7.52 -3.97 7.00
CA GLU A 163 7.17 -5.23 6.34
C GLU A 163 5.65 -5.49 6.42
N ARG A 164 5.02 -5.24 7.57
CA ARG A 164 3.55 -5.27 7.74
C ARG A 164 2.84 -4.31 6.81
N ARG A 165 3.31 -3.06 6.71
CA ARG A 165 2.72 -2.04 5.83
C ARG A 165 2.76 -2.47 4.36
N ILE A 166 3.85 -3.06 3.90
CA ILE A 166 4.03 -3.50 2.51
C ILE A 166 3.21 -4.77 2.26
N GLU A 167 3.37 -5.78 3.12
CA GLU A 167 2.75 -7.09 2.95
C GLU A 167 1.23 -7.00 3.01
N LEU A 168 0.68 -6.20 3.93
CA LEU A 168 -0.76 -6.06 4.19
C LEU A 168 -1.36 -4.79 3.55
N ALA A 169 -0.66 -4.18 2.59
CA ALA A 169 -1.17 -3.05 1.84
C ALA A 169 -2.55 -3.38 1.24
N PHE A 170 -3.50 -2.45 1.36
CA PHE A 170 -4.89 -2.57 0.90
C PHE A 170 -5.75 -3.64 1.61
N GLU A 171 -5.30 -4.18 2.74
CA GLU A 171 -6.03 -5.20 3.52
C GLU A 171 -6.63 -4.65 4.83
N GLY A 172 -6.69 -3.32 5.01
CA GLY A 172 -7.34 -2.70 6.17
C GLY A 172 -6.52 -2.66 7.47
N HIS A 173 -5.28 -3.16 7.48
CA HIS A 173 -4.45 -3.22 8.69
C HIS A 173 -3.79 -1.89 9.07
N TYR A 174 -3.24 -1.15 8.10
CA TYR A 174 -2.39 0.03 8.37
C TYR A 174 -3.10 1.08 9.24
N PHE A 175 -4.42 1.24 9.05
CA PHE A 175 -5.25 2.14 9.84
C PHE A 175 -5.23 1.80 11.35
N TRP A 176 -5.30 0.52 11.69
CA TRP A 176 -5.27 0.03 13.08
C TRP A 176 -3.85 -0.04 13.62
N ASP A 177 -2.91 -0.43 12.78
CA ASP A 177 -1.50 -0.54 13.11
C ASP A 177 -0.91 0.81 13.58
N VAL A 178 -1.10 1.91 12.83
CA VAL A 178 -0.61 3.23 13.27
C VAL A 178 -1.28 3.73 14.54
N ARG A 179 -2.50 3.27 14.83
CA ARG A 179 -3.21 3.62 16.07
C ARG A 179 -2.63 2.90 17.28
N ARG A 180 -2.48 1.58 17.20
CA ARG A 180 -1.93 0.78 18.31
C ARG A 180 -0.44 1.07 18.55
N TRP A 181 0.30 1.43 17.50
CA TRP A 181 1.68 1.92 17.62
C TRP A 181 1.79 3.35 18.12
N LYS A 182 0.67 4.06 18.27
CA LYS A 182 0.62 5.49 18.65
C LYS A 182 1.44 6.40 17.73
N THR A 183 1.55 6.04 16.45
CA THR A 183 2.25 6.82 15.41
C THR A 183 1.29 7.58 14.51
N ALA A 184 -0.02 7.43 14.67
CA ALA A 184 -1.03 8.04 13.82
C ALA A 184 -0.92 9.57 13.72
N THR A 185 -0.59 10.26 14.83
CA THR A 185 -0.37 11.72 14.85
C THR A 185 0.84 12.17 14.02
N THR A 186 1.76 11.26 13.70
CA THR A 186 2.91 11.52 12.82
C THR A 186 2.62 11.05 11.40
N GLU A 187 2.09 9.84 11.23
CA GLU A 187 1.90 9.19 9.93
C GLU A 187 0.66 9.70 9.17
N LEU A 188 -0.44 9.97 9.89
CA LEU A 188 -1.71 10.40 9.29
C LEU A 188 -1.83 11.92 9.17
N THR A 189 -0.87 12.70 9.69
CA THR A 189 -0.74 14.15 9.47
C THR A 189 0.16 14.51 8.30
N GLN A 190 0.97 13.57 7.79
CA GLN A 190 1.80 13.84 6.60
C GLN A 190 0.90 14.24 5.42
N PRO A 191 1.28 15.27 4.63
CA PRO A 191 0.53 15.61 3.43
C PRO A 191 0.47 14.40 2.48
N LEU A 192 -0.69 14.18 1.88
CA LEU A 192 -0.83 13.22 0.79
C LEU A 192 -0.42 13.91 -0.50
N THR A 193 0.63 13.41 -1.14
CA THR A 193 1.11 13.89 -2.44
C THR A 193 0.91 12.82 -3.51
N GLY A 194 1.00 13.25 -4.77
CA GLY A 194 0.89 12.40 -5.95
C GLY A 194 1.38 13.11 -7.18
N TRP A 195 1.19 12.50 -8.35
CA TRP A 195 1.55 13.10 -9.64
C TRP A 195 0.56 14.19 -10.05
N LYS A 196 0.97 15.07 -10.97
CA LYS A 196 0.06 16.04 -11.62
C LYS A 196 -0.82 15.33 -12.65
N VAL A 197 -1.74 14.49 -12.18
CA VAL A 197 -2.60 13.68 -13.04
C VAL A 197 -3.47 14.56 -13.95
N ARG A 198 -4.10 15.61 -13.39
CA ARG A 198 -5.05 16.48 -14.12
C ARG A 198 -4.39 17.56 -14.98
N TYR A 199 -3.29 18.12 -14.50
CA TYR A 199 -2.70 19.34 -15.07
C TYR A 199 -1.36 19.09 -15.78
N GLY A 200 -0.89 17.83 -15.80
CA GLY A 200 0.32 17.45 -16.50
C GLY A 200 0.15 17.62 -18.01
N GLU A 201 0.73 18.68 -18.56
CA GLU A 201 0.67 18.98 -20.00
C GLU A 201 1.70 18.21 -20.83
N THR A 202 2.77 17.76 -20.18
CA THR A 202 3.85 16.95 -20.77
C THR A 202 4.18 15.76 -19.88
N ASP A 203 4.93 14.80 -20.38
CA ASP A 203 5.41 13.65 -19.61
C ASP A 203 6.20 14.10 -18.36
N VAL A 204 7.03 15.13 -18.49
CA VAL A 204 7.82 15.69 -17.38
C VAL A 204 6.91 16.37 -16.36
N ASP A 205 5.92 17.12 -16.82
CA ASP A 205 4.98 17.82 -15.94
C ASP A 205 4.08 16.83 -15.18
N TYR A 206 3.64 15.74 -15.81
CA TYR A 206 2.89 14.67 -15.14
C TYR A 206 3.66 14.14 -13.91
N TYR A 207 4.96 13.86 -14.05
CA TYR A 207 5.82 13.35 -12.99
C TYR A 207 6.33 14.43 -12.00
N SER A 208 5.70 15.61 -11.99
CA SER A 208 5.93 16.59 -10.93
C SER A 208 5.08 16.28 -9.71
N GLU A 209 5.64 16.44 -8.51
CA GLU A 209 4.91 16.25 -7.27
C GLU A 209 3.80 17.30 -7.12
N ASN A 210 2.62 16.85 -6.71
CA ASN A 210 1.44 17.64 -6.46
C ASN A 210 0.86 17.31 -5.08
N LEU A 211 0.52 18.34 -4.32
CA LEU A 211 -0.23 18.18 -3.07
C LEU A 211 -1.66 17.78 -3.39
N VAL A 212 -2.10 16.63 -2.89
CA VAL A 212 -3.46 16.11 -3.08
C VAL A 212 -4.36 16.50 -1.91
N LEU A 213 -3.88 16.27 -0.69
CA LEU A 213 -4.65 16.53 0.52
C LEU A 213 -3.73 16.81 1.70
N VAL A 214 -4.01 17.90 2.43
CA VAL A 214 -3.47 18.10 3.78
C VAL A 214 -4.34 17.31 4.74
N ARG A 215 -3.73 16.44 5.53
CA ARG A 215 -4.43 15.59 6.48
C ARG A 215 -4.21 16.11 7.89
N ASP A 216 -5.26 16.06 8.70
CA ASP A 216 -5.18 16.36 10.13
C ASP A 216 -5.52 15.11 10.93
N PHE A 217 -4.75 14.87 11.98
CA PHE A 217 -4.97 13.79 12.92
C PHE A 217 -4.55 14.24 14.32
N THR A 218 -5.54 14.42 15.19
CA THR A 218 -5.34 14.86 16.57
C THR A 218 -5.48 13.70 17.55
N PRO A 219 -4.92 13.79 18.78
CA PRO A 219 -4.98 12.70 19.76
C PRO A 219 -6.39 12.17 20.09
N LYS A 220 -7.44 12.99 19.99
CA LYS A 220 -8.82 12.49 20.19
C LYS A 220 -9.23 11.45 19.14
N MET A 221 -8.69 11.52 17.92
CA MET A 221 -9.04 10.65 16.79
C MET A 221 -8.47 9.23 16.88
N TYR A 222 -7.72 8.92 17.95
CA TYR A 222 -7.40 7.52 18.29
C TYR A 222 -8.65 6.73 18.68
N PHE A 223 -9.68 7.39 19.22
CA PHE A 223 -10.96 6.82 19.56
C PHE A 223 -12.09 7.51 18.78
N TRP A 224 -13.19 6.80 18.56
CA TRP A 224 -14.38 7.40 17.95
C TRP A 224 -15.19 8.17 18.98
N PRO A 225 -15.86 9.26 18.61
CA PRO A 225 -16.84 9.86 19.49
C PRO A 225 -17.97 8.85 19.76
N ILE A 226 -18.38 8.74 21.01
CA ILE A 226 -19.64 8.11 21.39
C ILE A 226 -20.76 9.05 20.94
N ASP A 227 -21.82 8.48 20.37
CA ASP A 227 -22.97 9.26 19.90
C ASP A 227 -23.61 10.04 21.05
N ILE A 228 -23.93 11.32 20.80
CA ILE A 228 -24.49 12.22 21.82
C ILE A 228 -25.89 11.75 22.27
N GLY A 229 -26.65 11.08 21.41
CA GLY A 229 -27.92 10.48 21.75
C GLY A 229 -27.76 9.36 22.79
N GLU A 230 -26.71 8.55 22.69
CA GLU A 230 -26.41 7.50 23.66
C GLU A 230 -25.95 8.08 25.02
N LEU A 231 -25.11 9.11 25.00
CA LEU A 231 -24.69 9.80 26.23
C LEU A 231 -25.86 10.43 27.01
N ARG A 232 -26.91 10.85 26.32
CA ARG A 232 -28.12 11.41 26.95
C ARG A 232 -29.02 10.34 27.57
N LYS A 233 -28.95 9.10 27.09
CA LYS A 233 -29.76 7.98 27.59
C LYS A 233 -29.18 7.40 28.88
N ASP A 234 -27.86 7.28 28.95
CA ASP A 234 -27.17 6.72 30.12
C ASP A 234 -26.26 7.78 30.77
N PRO A 235 -26.62 8.33 31.95
CA PRO A 235 -25.80 9.32 32.64
C PRO A 235 -24.46 8.77 33.16
N ASN A 236 -24.26 7.44 33.17
CA ASN A 236 -22.98 6.83 33.52
C ASN A 236 -22.03 6.68 32.32
N LEU A 237 -22.51 6.88 31.10
CA LEU A 237 -21.70 6.78 29.89
C LEU A 237 -20.85 8.05 29.74
N VAL A 238 -19.53 7.88 29.77
CA VAL A 238 -18.56 8.98 29.65
C VAL A 238 -17.98 9.01 28.24
N GLN A 239 -17.88 10.20 27.66
CA GLN A 239 -17.31 10.41 26.34
C GLN A 239 -15.81 10.05 26.28
N ASN A 240 -15.35 9.63 25.10
CA ASN A 240 -13.93 9.45 24.81
C ASN A 240 -13.17 10.77 24.87
N TYR A 241 -11.94 10.73 25.38
CA TYR A 241 -11.15 11.93 25.65
C TYR A 241 -11.00 12.84 24.41
N GLY A 242 -11.41 14.11 24.59
CA GLY A 242 -11.29 15.18 23.59
C GLY A 242 -12.44 15.28 22.58
N TRP A 243 -13.44 14.40 22.65
CA TRP A 243 -14.69 14.48 21.88
C TRP A 243 -15.82 15.17 22.65
#